data_AF-A0A1G8KFF0-F1
#
_entry.id   AF-A0A1G8KFF0-F1
#
_cell.length_a   1.000
_cell.length_b   1.000
_cell.length_c   1.000
_cell.angle_alpha   90.00
_cell.angle_beta   90.00
_cell.angle_gamma   90.00
#
_symmetry.space_group_name_H-M   'P 1'
#
loop_
_entity.id
_entity.type
_entity.pdbx_description
1 polymer ?
#
loop_
_entity_poly.entity_id
_entity_poly.type
_entity_poly.pdbx_seq_one_letter_code
_entity_poly.pdbx_strand_id
1 'polypeptide(L)'
;MKGILEYRGCQMANAELSFAREPSPTSDQKSELAVTLVLLALTAQRVLRVADKFDAWTPTLGACHENVRRWVESHSAHKAVRGWLDVSFLALPPARRFTAHSVVADEHGDLFDVTLGASDPGCTFIRHPGSDEDFFYYAFTPGEHTIEYVPPVQAIR
;
A
#
# COMPACT_ATOMS: atom_id res chain seq x y z
N MET A 1 6.66 30.31 -6.15
CA MET A 1 6.45 30.09 -4.70
C MET A 1 6.17 28.62 -4.49
N LYS A 2 6.99 27.94 -3.69
CA LYS A 2 6.84 26.52 -3.34
C LYS A 2 5.65 26.37 -2.38
N GLY A 3 4.66 25.58 -2.75
CA GLY A 3 3.62 25.09 -1.84
C GLY A 3 3.97 23.67 -1.43
N ILE A 4 4.46 23.50 -0.21
CA ILE A 4 4.63 22.20 0.44
C ILE A 4 3.22 21.75 0.83
N LEU A 5 2.68 20.73 0.14
CA LEU A 5 1.46 20.06 0.58
C LEU A 5 1.82 19.15 1.76
N GLU A 6 1.53 19.63 2.95
CA GLU A 6 1.48 18.84 4.17
C GLU A 6 0.49 17.69 3.98
N TYR A 7 1.00 16.45 4.05
CA TYR A 7 0.18 15.25 4.18
C TYR A 7 -0.53 15.31 5.53
N ARG A 8 -1.81 15.72 5.54
CA ARG A 8 -2.65 15.62 6.72
C ARG A 8 -3.07 14.16 6.90
N GLY A 9 -2.47 13.53 7.91
CA GLY A 9 -2.83 12.21 8.39
C GLY A 9 -4.32 12.11 8.67
N CYS A 10 -4.87 10.94 8.36
CA CYS A 10 -6.23 10.56 8.69
C CYS A 10 -6.40 10.61 10.21
N GLN A 11 -7.05 11.66 10.69
CA GLN A 11 -7.30 11.88 12.11
C GLN A 11 -8.56 11.08 12.50
N MET A 12 -8.36 9.86 12.99
CA MET A 12 -9.41 9.06 13.60
C MET A 12 -9.85 9.77 14.90
N ALA A 13 -11.14 10.11 14.97
CA ALA A 13 -11.73 10.75 16.14
C ALA A 13 -11.87 9.76 17.31
N ASN A 14 -11.24 10.11 18.43
CA ASN A 14 -11.55 9.79 19.83
C ASN A 14 -12.37 8.53 20.13
N ALA A 15 -11.66 7.45 20.44
CA ALA A 15 -12.04 6.54 21.52
C ALA A 15 -10.83 6.40 22.44
N GLU A 16 -10.84 7.11 23.56
CA GLU A 16 -9.91 6.86 24.67
C GLU A 16 -10.26 5.50 25.29
N LEU A 17 -9.68 4.44 24.72
CA LEU A 17 -9.58 3.14 25.35
C LEU A 17 -8.11 2.77 25.31
N SER A 18 -7.58 2.46 26.48
CA SER A 18 -6.21 2.04 26.75
C SER A 18 -5.80 0.87 25.84
N PHE A 19 -5.30 1.19 24.64
CA PHE A 19 -4.53 0.25 23.84
C PHE A 19 -3.15 0.16 24.47
N ALA A 20 -2.85 -1.00 25.07
CA ALA A 20 -1.46 -1.43 25.10
C ALA A 20 -0.92 -1.23 23.69
N ARG A 21 0.13 -0.41 23.54
CA ARG A 21 0.73 -0.11 22.24
C ARG A 21 1.18 -1.45 21.66
N GLU A 22 0.41 -2.00 20.72
CA GLU A 22 0.86 -3.14 19.94
C GLU A 22 2.25 -2.78 19.40
N PRO A 23 3.27 -3.62 19.63
CA PRO A 23 4.64 -3.27 19.31
C PRO A 23 4.76 -3.10 17.79
N SER A 24 5.14 -1.93 17.30
CA SER A 24 5.38 -1.73 15.87
C SER A 24 6.48 -2.68 15.36
N PRO A 25 6.47 -3.04 14.05
CA PRO A 25 7.51 -3.88 13.47
C PRO A 25 8.92 -3.35 13.75
N THR A 26 9.82 -4.26 14.13
CA THR A 26 11.24 -3.94 14.33
C THR A 26 11.93 -3.63 13.00
N SER A 27 13.13 -3.04 13.08
CA SER A 27 13.96 -2.79 11.90
C SER A 27 14.28 -4.08 11.12
N ASP A 28 14.51 -5.19 11.83
CA ASP A 28 14.83 -6.49 11.20
C ASP A 28 13.62 -7.04 10.46
N GLN A 29 12.44 -7.02 11.08
CA GLN A 29 11.18 -7.44 10.44
C GLN A 29 10.88 -6.61 9.19
N LYS A 30 11.06 -5.28 9.26
CA LYS A 30 10.91 -4.41 8.09
C LYS A 30 11.92 -4.73 7.00
N SER A 31 13.16 -5.04 7.36
CA SER A 31 14.21 -5.40 6.40
C SER A 31 13.92 -6.73 5.72
N GLU A 32 13.45 -7.72 6.46
CA GLU A 32 13.02 -9.02 5.92
C GLU A 32 11.85 -8.87 4.94
N LEU A 33 10.84 -8.07 5.33
CA LEU A 33 9.73 -7.76 4.44
C LEU A 33 10.23 -7.00 3.20
N ALA A 34 11.13 -6.03 3.36
CA ALA A 34 11.68 -5.25 2.25
C ALA A 34 12.38 -6.15 1.21
N VAL A 35 13.21 -7.10 1.66
CA VAL A 35 13.86 -8.10 0.79
C VAL A 35 12.80 -8.95 0.09
N THR A 36 11.78 -9.41 0.81
CA THR A 36 10.69 -10.20 0.25
C THR A 36 9.94 -9.44 -0.84
N LEU A 37 9.62 -8.16 -0.61
CA LEU A 37 8.95 -7.30 -1.59
C LEU A 37 9.80 -7.07 -2.84
N VAL A 38 11.13 -6.93 -2.70
CA VAL A 38 12.04 -6.84 -3.86
C VAL A 38 11.96 -8.10 -4.71
N LEU A 39 11.98 -9.28 -4.10
CA LEU A 39 11.88 -10.55 -4.83
C LEU A 39 10.51 -10.71 -5.50
N LEU A 40 9.42 -10.43 -4.78
CA LEU A 40 8.07 -10.52 -5.33
C LEU A 40 7.85 -9.53 -6.48
N ALA A 41 8.46 -8.34 -6.42
CA ALA A 41 8.36 -7.33 -7.48
C ALA A 41 8.87 -7.82 -8.84
N LEU A 42 9.76 -8.82 -8.89
CA LEU A 42 10.26 -9.41 -10.14
C LEU A 42 9.17 -10.14 -10.94
N THR A 43 8.09 -10.55 -10.26
CA THR A 43 6.95 -11.27 -10.86
C THR A 43 5.63 -10.51 -10.72
N ALA A 44 5.68 -9.31 -10.16
CA ALA A 44 4.50 -8.55 -9.83
C ALA A 44 3.83 -7.98 -11.10
N GLN A 45 2.51 -8.00 -11.11
CA GLN A 45 1.72 -7.58 -12.25
C GLN A 45 1.24 -6.14 -12.07
N ARG A 46 1.08 -5.43 -13.19
CA ARG A 46 0.39 -4.16 -13.20
C ARG A 46 -1.10 -4.43 -13.05
N VAL A 47 -1.69 -3.83 -12.03
CA VAL A 47 -3.13 -3.90 -11.78
C VAL A 47 -3.84 -2.83 -12.61
N LEU A 48 -4.98 -3.18 -13.21
CA LEU A 48 -5.78 -2.23 -13.96
C LEU A 48 -6.35 -1.18 -13.01
N ARG A 49 -6.21 0.10 -13.33
CA ARG A 49 -6.68 1.22 -12.50
C ARG A 49 -7.95 1.77 -13.11
N VAL A 50 -9.03 1.66 -12.36
CA VAL A 50 -10.40 1.80 -12.88
C VAL A 50 -11.26 2.75 -12.07
N ALA A 51 -10.68 3.50 -11.12
CA ALA A 51 -11.47 4.39 -10.28
C ALA A 51 -12.27 5.43 -11.11
N ASP A 52 -11.76 5.85 -12.26
CA ASP A 52 -12.36 6.80 -13.19
C ASP A 52 -13.27 6.14 -14.25
N LYS A 53 -13.56 4.84 -14.12
CA LYS A 53 -14.39 4.07 -15.06
C LYS A 53 -15.83 3.85 -14.61
N PHE A 54 -16.17 4.29 -13.39
CA PHE A 54 -17.49 4.06 -12.81
C PHE A 54 -18.13 5.39 -12.42
N ASP A 55 -19.25 5.73 -13.05
CA ASP A 55 -19.93 7.03 -12.86
C ASP A 55 -20.41 7.26 -11.41
N ALA A 56 -20.74 6.19 -10.68
CA ALA A 56 -21.22 6.25 -9.30
C ALA A 56 -20.11 6.02 -8.25
N TRP A 57 -18.84 6.07 -8.66
CA TRP A 57 -17.71 5.82 -7.79
C TRP A 57 -16.78 7.02 -7.71
N THR A 58 -16.60 7.52 -6.49
CA THR A 58 -15.61 8.56 -6.20
C THR A 58 -14.76 8.10 -5.02
N PRO A 59 -13.51 7.64 -5.25
CA PRO A 59 -12.64 7.26 -4.15
C PRO A 59 -12.23 8.48 -3.34
N THR A 60 -12.10 8.30 -2.03
CA THR A 60 -11.51 9.32 -1.16
C THR A 60 -9.99 9.27 -1.29
N LEU A 61 -9.37 10.39 -1.64
CA LEU A 61 -7.92 10.49 -1.82
C LEU A 61 -7.17 10.06 -0.55
N GLY A 62 -6.13 9.24 -0.71
CA GLY A 62 -5.33 8.73 0.40
C GLY A 62 -6.01 7.67 1.28
N ALA A 63 -7.25 7.30 0.98
CA ALA A 63 -8.03 6.34 1.77
C ALA A 63 -8.16 4.97 1.06
N CYS A 64 -7.05 4.43 0.53
CA CYS A 64 -7.07 3.23 -0.33
C CYS A 64 -7.76 2.02 0.31
N HIS A 65 -7.48 1.73 1.59
CA HIS A 65 -8.10 0.60 2.31
C HIS A 65 -9.61 0.78 2.50
N GLU A 66 -10.02 2.01 2.81
CA GLU A 66 -11.40 2.40 3.02
C GLU A 66 -12.21 2.41 1.72
N ASN A 67 -11.61 2.88 0.62
CA ASN A 67 -12.19 2.80 -0.72
C ASN A 67 -12.42 1.34 -1.12
N VAL A 68 -11.44 0.46 -0.93
CA VAL A 68 -11.62 -0.98 -1.20
C VAL A 68 -12.70 -1.59 -0.31
N ARG A 69 -12.77 -1.22 0.97
CA ARG A 69 -13.84 -1.69 1.88
C ARG A 69 -15.22 -1.30 1.34
N ARG A 70 -15.44 -0.02 1.05
CA ARG A 70 -16.70 0.51 0.50
C ARG A 70 -17.10 -0.16 -0.81
N TRP A 71 -16.12 -0.48 -1.65
CA TRP A 71 -16.37 -1.20 -2.90
C TRP A 71 -16.86 -2.62 -2.67
N VAL A 72 -16.20 -3.37 -1.79
CA VAL A 72 -16.58 -4.77 -1.48
C VAL A 72 -17.94 -4.83 -0.76
N GLU A 73 -18.27 -3.84 0.05
CA GLU A 73 -19.60 -3.73 0.69
C GLU A 73 -20.74 -3.57 -0.31
N SER A 74 -20.50 -2.91 -1.44
CA SER A 74 -21.49 -2.78 -2.53
C SER A 74 -21.41 -3.90 -3.57
N HIS A 75 -20.35 -4.71 -3.55
CA HIS A 75 -20.10 -5.81 -4.49
C HIS A 75 -19.64 -7.07 -3.74
N SER A 76 -20.58 -7.80 -3.15
CA SER A 76 -20.30 -8.90 -2.22
C SER A 76 -19.55 -10.11 -2.81
N ALA A 77 -19.51 -10.24 -4.14
CA ALA A 77 -18.72 -11.27 -4.83
C ALA A 77 -17.22 -10.93 -4.89
N HIS A 78 -16.87 -9.64 -4.75
CA HIS A 78 -15.50 -9.17 -4.79
C HIS A 78 -14.80 -9.30 -3.43
N LYS A 79 -13.48 -9.28 -3.42
CA LYS A 79 -12.66 -9.38 -2.22
C LYS A 79 -11.62 -8.28 -2.14
N ALA A 80 -11.36 -7.81 -0.92
CA ALA A 80 -10.24 -6.93 -0.67
C ALA A 80 -8.93 -7.70 -0.74
N VAL A 81 -7.90 -7.10 -1.35
CA VAL A 81 -6.55 -7.66 -1.41
C VAL A 81 -5.55 -6.64 -0.89
N ARG A 82 -4.77 -7.05 0.11
CA ARG A 82 -3.74 -6.21 0.74
C ARG A 82 -2.39 -6.37 0.07
N GLY A 83 -1.64 -5.28 0.02
CA GLY A 83 -0.35 -5.28 -0.65
C GLY A 83 0.32 -3.93 -0.71
N TRP A 84 1.22 -3.82 -1.68
CA TRP A 84 2.18 -2.72 -1.76
C TRP A 84 2.29 -2.21 -3.18
N LEU A 85 2.28 -0.89 -3.36
CA LEU A 85 2.69 -0.30 -4.63
C LEU A 85 4.19 -0.09 -4.63
N ASP A 86 4.86 -0.56 -5.68
CA ASP A 86 6.24 -0.19 -5.96
C ASP A 86 6.29 1.26 -6.44
N VAL A 87 6.77 2.13 -5.56
CA VAL A 87 6.94 3.57 -5.77
C VAL A 87 8.42 3.96 -5.78
N SER A 88 9.28 3.05 -6.23
CA SER A 88 10.74 3.27 -6.25
C SER A 88 11.17 4.49 -7.08
N PHE A 89 10.31 5.02 -7.96
CA PHE A 89 10.54 6.30 -8.65
C PHE A 89 10.60 7.52 -7.70
N LEU A 90 10.17 7.37 -6.44
CA LEU A 90 10.29 8.37 -5.37
C LEU A 90 11.56 8.19 -4.51
N ALA A 91 12.36 7.14 -4.75
CA ALA A 91 13.57 6.83 -3.99
C ALA A 91 14.83 7.12 -4.82
N LEU A 92 15.96 7.32 -4.13
CA LEU A 92 17.27 7.43 -4.79
C LEU A 92 17.75 6.04 -5.21
N PRO A 93 18.06 5.79 -6.50
CA PRO A 93 18.64 4.52 -6.91
C PRO A 93 19.95 4.23 -6.16
N PRO A 94 20.24 2.96 -5.77
CA PRO A 94 19.50 1.73 -6.07
C PRO A 94 18.41 1.35 -5.04
N ALA A 95 18.01 2.27 -4.16
CA ALA A 95 16.99 1.97 -3.15
C ALA A 95 15.61 1.72 -3.79
N ARG A 96 14.80 0.94 -3.10
CA ARG A 96 13.42 0.60 -3.48
C ARG A 96 12.49 1.07 -2.38
N ARG A 97 11.31 1.58 -2.75
CA ARG A 97 10.29 2.02 -1.80
C ARG A 97 8.94 1.42 -2.16
N PHE A 98 8.28 0.87 -1.16
CA PHE A 98 6.98 0.25 -1.27
C PHE A 98 6.00 0.97 -0.35
N THR A 99 4.86 1.42 -0.87
CA THR A 99 3.80 2.05 -0.06
C THR A 99 2.64 1.09 0.14
N ALA A 100 2.09 1.05 1.35
CA ALA A 100 0.90 0.25 1.65
C ALA A 100 -0.25 0.63 0.71
N HIS A 101 -0.96 -0.39 0.19
CA HIS A 101 -2.07 -0.19 -0.72
C HIS A 101 -3.07 -1.34 -0.66
N SER A 102 -4.26 -1.14 -1.19
CA SER A 102 -5.24 -2.21 -1.38
C SER A 102 -5.90 -2.10 -2.73
N VAL A 103 -6.18 -3.27 -3.29
CA VAL A 103 -6.91 -3.44 -4.55
C VAL A 103 -8.07 -4.41 -4.33
N VAL A 104 -8.87 -4.60 -5.36
CA VAL A 104 -9.99 -5.54 -5.37
C VAL A 104 -9.62 -6.74 -6.23
N ALA A 105 -10.03 -7.93 -5.78
CA ALA A 105 -10.15 -9.11 -6.64
C ALA A 105 -11.62 -9.31 -7.02
N ASP A 106 -11.91 -9.55 -8.29
CA ASP A 106 -13.25 -9.98 -8.72
C ASP A 106 -13.52 -11.46 -8.35
N GLU A 107 -14.67 -11.98 -8.78
CA GLU A 107 -15.08 -13.37 -8.58
C GLU A 107 -14.16 -14.40 -9.26
N HIS A 108 -13.38 -13.98 -10.26
CA HIS A 108 -12.41 -14.81 -10.97
C HIS A 108 -11.00 -14.72 -10.36
N GLY A 109 -10.81 -13.78 -9.43
CA GLY A 109 -9.53 -13.54 -8.78
C GLY A 109 -8.65 -12.52 -9.52
N ASP A 110 -9.17 -11.89 -10.57
CA ASP A 110 -8.46 -10.85 -11.32
C ASP A 110 -8.41 -9.56 -10.51
N LEU A 111 -7.26 -8.90 -10.52
CA LEU A 111 -6.99 -7.73 -9.70
C LEU A 111 -7.28 -6.43 -10.45
N PHE A 112 -7.98 -5.51 -9.80
CA PHE A 112 -8.21 -4.15 -10.26
C PHE A 112 -8.20 -3.15 -9.10
N ASP A 113 -7.78 -1.93 -9.40
CA ASP A 113 -7.61 -0.84 -8.45
C ASP A 113 -8.74 0.17 -8.61
N VAL A 114 -9.59 0.22 -7.58
CA VAL A 114 -10.72 1.15 -7.47
C VAL A 114 -10.33 2.45 -6.76
N THR A 115 -9.10 2.57 -6.29
CA THR A 115 -8.58 3.78 -5.63
C THR A 115 -7.90 4.72 -6.63
N LEU A 116 -7.21 4.16 -7.62
CA LEU A 116 -6.46 4.92 -8.63
C LEU A 116 -7.17 4.91 -9.99
N GLY A 117 -7.10 6.05 -10.69
CA GLY A 117 -7.58 6.23 -12.06
C GLY A 117 -6.48 6.06 -13.11
N ALA A 118 -6.86 6.20 -14.39
CA ALA A 118 -5.93 6.00 -15.49
C ALA A 118 -4.78 7.03 -15.51
N SER A 119 -5.02 8.25 -15.02
CA SER A 119 -4.07 9.37 -14.99
C SER A 119 -3.04 9.30 -13.86
N ASP A 120 -3.24 8.43 -12.86
CA ASP A 120 -2.30 8.30 -11.75
C ASP A 120 -0.93 7.75 -12.22
N PRO A 121 0.12 7.80 -11.39
CA PRO A 121 1.38 7.12 -11.69
C PRO A 121 1.19 5.61 -11.82
N GLY A 122 1.81 5.05 -12.85
CA GLY A 122 1.68 3.64 -13.18
C GLY A 122 2.57 2.74 -12.32
N CYS A 123 2.13 2.40 -11.12
CA CYS A 123 2.84 1.55 -10.17
C CYS A 123 2.48 0.07 -10.33
N THR A 124 3.41 -0.82 -9.95
CA THR A 124 3.15 -2.26 -9.88
C THR A 124 2.63 -2.62 -8.49
N PHE A 125 1.61 -3.49 -8.41
CA PHE A 125 1.07 -3.95 -7.15
C PHE A 125 1.65 -5.31 -6.77
N ILE A 126 2.07 -5.43 -5.51
CA ILE A 126 2.65 -6.63 -4.93
C ILE A 126 1.73 -7.07 -3.79
N ARG A 127 1.10 -8.24 -3.93
CA ARG A 127 0.29 -8.80 -2.84
C ARG A 127 1.17 -9.01 -1.61
N HIS A 128 0.66 -8.63 -0.43
CA HIS A 128 1.37 -8.88 0.81
C HIS A 128 1.48 -10.40 1.05
N PRO A 129 2.66 -10.92 1.45
CA PRO A 129 2.88 -12.37 1.58
C PRO A 129 2.20 -13.02 2.80
N GLY A 130 1.83 -12.24 3.81
CA GLY A 130 1.17 -12.70 5.04
C GLY A 130 -0.35 -12.54 5.04
N SER A 131 -0.93 -12.57 6.24
CA SER A 131 -2.36 -12.31 6.45
C SER A 131 -2.70 -10.82 6.34
N ASP A 132 -4.00 -10.48 6.28
CA ASP A 132 -4.44 -9.08 6.37
C ASP A 132 -4.03 -8.43 7.70
N GLU A 133 -4.01 -9.19 8.80
CA GLU A 133 -3.55 -8.73 10.11
C GLU A 133 -2.05 -8.39 10.09
N ASP A 134 -1.22 -9.28 9.51
CA ASP A 134 0.21 -9.04 9.32
C ASP A 134 0.44 -7.83 8.42
N PHE A 135 -0.36 -7.67 7.35
CA PHE A 135 -0.29 -6.48 6.53
C PHE A 135 -0.54 -5.18 7.34
N PHE A 136 -1.61 -5.15 8.14
CA PHE A 136 -1.95 -3.96 8.93
C PHE A 136 -0.94 -3.67 10.04
N TYR A 137 -0.31 -4.71 10.58
CA TYR A 137 0.83 -4.59 11.50
C TYR A 137 1.97 -3.74 10.91
N TYR A 138 2.31 -3.93 9.63
CA TYR A 138 3.29 -3.09 8.94
C TYR A 138 2.71 -1.74 8.49
N ALA A 139 1.54 -1.74 7.84
CA ALA A 139 0.99 -0.58 7.12
C ALA A 139 0.61 0.60 8.03
N PHE A 140 0.21 0.32 9.26
CA PHE A 140 -0.22 1.34 10.23
C PHE A 140 0.83 1.67 11.28
N THR A 141 2.12 1.40 10.99
CA THR A 141 3.21 1.87 11.84
C THR A 141 3.17 3.41 11.93
N PRO A 142 3.04 4.01 13.13
CA PRO A 142 2.92 5.46 13.25
C PRO A 142 4.15 6.17 12.66
N GLY A 143 3.91 7.11 11.73
CA GLY A 143 4.95 7.90 11.08
C GLY A 143 5.63 7.23 9.88
N GLU A 144 5.35 5.96 9.60
CA GLU A 144 5.95 5.21 8.49
C GLU A 144 4.92 4.31 7.80
N HIS A 145 4.44 4.72 6.62
CA HIS A 145 3.51 3.94 5.79
C HIS A 145 4.21 3.21 4.62
N THR A 146 5.53 3.15 4.69
CA THR A 146 6.38 2.65 3.61
C THR A 146 7.39 1.64 4.13
N ILE A 147 7.69 0.66 3.29
CA ILE A 147 8.81 -0.27 3.46
C ILE A 147 9.90 0.14 2.49
N GLU A 148 11.10 0.34 3.00
CA GLU A 148 12.27 0.71 2.19
C GLU A 148 13.28 -0.42 2.16
N TYR A 149 13.81 -0.70 0.97
CA TYR A 149 14.98 -1.56 0.79
C TYR A 149 16.14 -0.69 0.31
N VAL A 150 17.22 -0.66 1.08
CA VAL A 150 18.49 -0.06 0.66
C VAL A 150 19.48 -1.21 0.53
N PRO A 151 19.98 -1.52 -0.68
CA PRO A 151 20.96 -2.58 -0.82
C PRO A 151 22.24 -2.22 -0.04
N PRO A 152 22.93 -3.21 0.55
CA PRO A 152 24.18 -2.95 1.24
C PRO A 152 25.17 -2.30 0.26
N VAL A 153 25.82 -1.23 0.70
CA VAL A 153 26.89 -0.58 -0.06
C VAL A 153 27.98 -1.63 -0.25
N GLN A 154 28.15 -2.12 -1.47
CA GLN A 154 29.34 -2.89 -1.79
C GLN A 154 30.52 -1.94 -1.64
N ALA A 155 31.37 -2.20 -0.64
CA ALA A 155 32.67 -1.55 -0.59
C ALA A 155 33.39 -1.93 -1.89
N ILE A 156 33.54 -0.96 -2.79
CA ILE A 156 34.37 -1.10 -3.97
C ILE A 156 35.77 -1.39 -3.43
N ARG A 157 36.23 -2.63 -3.62
CA ARG A 157 37.62 -3.03 -3.38
C ARG A 157 38.44 -2.79 -4.62
#